data_AF-A0A366RXH8-F1
#
_entry.id   AF-A0A366RXH8-F1
#
_cell.length_a   1.000
_cell.length_b   1.000
_cell.length_c   1.000
_cell.angle_alpha   90.00
_cell.angle_beta   90.00
_cell.angle_gamma   90.00
#
_symmetry.space_group_name_H-M   'P 1'
#
loop_
_entity.id
_entity.type
_entity.pdbx_description
1 polymer ?
#
loop_
_entity_poly.entity_id
_entity_poly.type
_entity_poly.pdbx_seq_one_letter_code
_entity_poly.pdbx_strand_id
1 'polypeptide(L)'
;MPNTQTTIRKDHKKWKCQNKVNDQICGKISDITETMCECRIRRKPDTEALAEDDSVIGEMYKLDDDLTEHWKYFSPEKISGAIKDTLYSLPSINSTVIIPSRIASHRITHLDHRAID
;
A
#
# COMPACT_ATOMS: atom_id res chain seq x y z
N MET A 1 2.50 -20.77 -0.98
CA MET A 1 2.74 -20.92 -2.43
C MET A 1 2.01 -19.80 -3.14
N PRO A 2 2.61 -19.16 -4.15
CA PRO A 2 1.88 -18.19 -4.98
C PRO A 2 0.64 -18.87 -5.58
N ASN A 3 -0.52 -18.20 -5.53
CA ASN A 3 -1.74 -18.72 -6.15
C ASN A 3 -1.75 -18.28 -7.62
N THR A 4 -1.52 -19.25 -8.51
CA THR A 4 -1.57 -19.03 -9.96
C THR A 4 -2.99 -19.22 -10.46
N GLN A 5 -3.52 -18.25 -11.19
CA GLN A 5 -4.90 -18.24 -11.66
C GLN A 5 -4.96 -17.80 -13.13
N THR A 6 -5.86 -18.41 -13.89
CA THR A 6 -6.21 -17.97 -15.25
C THR A 6 -7.36 -16.96 -15.26
N THR A 7 -8.09 -16.87 -14.14
CA THR A 7 -9.16 -15.88 -13.96
C THR A 7 -8.60 -14.61 -13.34
N ILE A 8 -9.00 -13.46 -13.88
CA ILE A 8 -8.65 -12.15 -13.32
C ILE A 8 -9.31 -11.98 -11.94
N ARG A 9 -8.50 -11.58 -10.95
CA ARG A 9 -8.96 -11.35 -9.57
C ARG A 9 -9.80 -10.07 -9.49
N LYS A 10 -10.76 -10.00 -8.56
CA LYS A 10 -11.73 -8.89 -8.48
C LYS A 10 -11.08 -7.50 -8.31
N ASP A 11 -10.00 -7.43 -7.55
CA ASP A 11 -9.21 -6.24 -7.24
C ASP A 11 -8.13 -5.94 -8.29
N HIS A 12 -7.92 -6.80 -9.29
CA HIS A 12 -7.06 -6.51 -10.44
C HIS A 12 -7.80 -5.60 -11.41
N LYS A 13 -7.46 -4.30 -11.37
CA LYS A 13 -8.15 -3.25 -12.14
C LYS A 13 -7.32 -2.70 -13.28
N LYS A 14 -5.99 -2.74 -13.15
CA LYS A 14 -5.07 -2.16 -14.12
C LYS A 14 -3.86 -3.06 -14.29
N TRP A 15 -3.09 -2.86 -15.35
CA TRP A 15 -1.80 -3.52 -15.53
C TRP A 15 -0.75 -2.53 -16.03
N LYS A 16 0.50 -2.77 -15.64
CA LYS A 16 1.63 -1.93 -16.06
C LYS A 16 2.42 -2.61 -17.16
N CYS A 17 2.60 -1.90 -18.27
CA CYS A 17 3.32 -2.40 -19.42
C CYS A 17 4.83 -2.49 -19.17
N GLN A 18 5.36 -3.71 -19.19
CA GLN A 18 6.79 -4.00 -19.05
C GLN A 18 7.50 -4.25 -20.40
N ASN A 19 6.85 -3.87 -21.51
CA ASN A 19 7.44 -4.02 -22.83
C ASN A 19 8.58 -3.04 -23.06
N LYS A 20 9.66 -3.50 -23.71
CA LYS A 20 10.74 -2.64 -24.19
C LYS A 20 10.35 -2.00 -25.52
N VAL A 21 10.46 -0.69 -25.60
CA VAL A 21 10.27 0.14 -26.80
C VAL A 21 11.49 1.03 -26.90
N ASN A 22 12.26 0.93 -27.99
CA ASN A 22 13.53 1.65 -28.16
C ASN A 22 14.48 1.46 -26.96
N ASP A 23 14.66 0.21 -26.53
CA ASP A 23 15.48 -0.21 -25.38
C ASP A 23 15.05 0.34 -24.00
N GLN A 24 13.90 1.01 -23.91
CA GLN A 24 13.33 1.52 -22.66
C GLN A 24 12.03 0.81 -22.31
N ILE A 25 11.80 0.59 -21.02
CA ILE A 25 10.54 0.03 -20.53
C ILE A 25 9.41 1.05 -20.73
N CYS A 26 8.30 0.62 -21.32
CA CYS A 26 7.15 1.47 -21.59
C CYS A 26 6.54 2.06 -20.29
N GLY A 27 6.31 1.25 -19.27
CA GLY A 27 5.88 1.68 -17.94
C GLY A 27 4.46 2.27 -17.84
N LYS A 28 3.74 2.37 -18.96
CA LYS A 28 2.36 2.89 -19.03
C LYS A 28 1.38 1.93 -18.34
N ILE A 29 0.35 2.49 -17.73
CA ILE A 29 -0.73 1.76 -17.05
C ILE A 29 -1.95 1.73 -17.98
N SER A 30 -2.55 0.56 -18.14
CA SER A 30 -3.77 0.33 -18.91
C SER A 30 -4.82 -0.37 -18.05
N ASP A 31 -6.09 -0.20 -18.40
CA ASP A 31 -7.19 -0.91 -17.73
C ASP A 31 -7.07 -2.43 -17.94
N ILE A 32 -7.50 -3.23 -16.97
CA ILE A 32 -7.46 -4.71 -17.05
C ILE A 32 -8.26 -5.27 -18.23
N THR A 33 -9.29 -4.54 -18.68
CA THR A 33 -10.09 -4.90 -19.86
C THR A 33 -9.34 -4.69 -21.18
N GLU A 34 -8.31 -3.84 -21.19
CA GLU A 34 -7.44 -3.64 -22.35
C GLU A 34 -6.31 -4.67 -22.36
N THR A 35 -6.13 -5.36 -23.49
CA THR A 35 -5.01 -6.29 -23.67
C THR A 35 -3.81 -5.65 -24.36
N MET A 36 -4.02 -4.49 -25.01
CA MET A 36 -3.02 -3.75 -25.76
C MET A 36 -2.65 -2.46 -25.03
N CYS A 37 -1.35 -2.21 -24.89
CA CYS A 37 -0.86 -0.94 -24.36
C CYS A 37 -0.95 0.17 -25.42
N GLU A 38 -0.89 1.43 -24.97
CA GLU A 38 -0.66 2.62 -25.80
C GLU A 38 0.54 2.45 -26.75
N CYS A 39 1.61 1.76 -26.32
CA CYS A 39 2.77 1.45 -27.16
C CYS A 39 2.51 0.41 -28.26
N ARG A 40 1.25 -0.01 -28.47
CA ARG A 40 0.80 -0.98 -29.47
C ARG A 40 1.37 -2.39 -29.31
N ILE A 41 1.85 -2.72 -28.11
CA ILE A 41 2.29 -4.08 -27.76
C ILE A 41 1.34 -4.66 -26.72
N ARG A 42 0.97 -5.94 -26.91
CA ARG A 42 0.13 -6.70 -25.98
C ARG A 42 0.83 -6.88 -24.62
N ARG A 43 0.07 -6.94 -23.53
CA ARG A 43 0.59 -7.47 -22.27
C ARG A 43 1.10 -8.90 -22.44
N LYS A 44 2.16 -9.24 -21.70
CA LYS A 44 2.90 -10.50 -21.81
C LYS A 44 3.47 -10.90 -20.44
N PRO A 45 4.19 -12.02 -20.32
CA PRO A 45 4.90 -12.35 -19.08
C PRO A 45 5.73 -11.17 -18.54
N ASP A 46 5.86 -11.11 -17.22
CA ASP A 46 6.44 -10.02 -16.43
C ASP A 46 5.57 -8.76 -16.32
N THR A 47 4.38 -8.73 -16.95
CA THR A 47 3.42 -7.62 -16.75
C THR A 47 2.96 -7.56 -15.29
N GLU A 48 3.02 -6.39 -14.68
CA GLU A 48 2.56 -6.18 -13.30
C GLU A 48 1.03 -6.02 -13.27
N ALA A 49 0.36 -6.75 -12.38
CA ALA A 49 -1.05 -6.59 -12.06
C ALA A 49 -1.21 -5.52 -10.98
N LEU A 50 -2.08 -4.55 -11.21
CA LEU A 50 -2.32 -3.42 -10.32
C LEU A 50 -3.76 -3.36 -9.82
N ALA A 51 -3.93 -2.91 -8.58
CA ALA A 51 -5.24 -2.54 -8.04
C ALA A 51 -5.66 -1.11 -8.44
N GLU A 52 -6.83 -0.68 -7.96
CA GLU A 52 -7.38 0.65 -8.24
C GLU A 52 -6.45 1.78 -7.75
N ASP A 53 -5.75 1.55 -6.64
CA ASP A 53 -4.80 2.47 -6.00
C ASP A 53 -3.37 2.38 -6.56
N ASP A 54 -3.20 1.73 -7.72
CA ASP A 54 -1.93 1.47 -8.39
C ASP A 54 -0.94 0.59 -7.59
N SER A 55 -1.40 -0.08 -6.52
CA SER A 55 -0.58 -1.06 -5.81
C SER A 55 -0.35 -2.32 -6.64
N VAL A 56 0.87 -2.86 -6.61
CA VAL A 56 1.22 -4.11 -7.30
C VAL A 56 0.68 -5.30 -6.50
N ILE A 57 -0.23 -6.04 -7.12
CA ILE A 57 -0.92 -7.18 -6.50
C ILE A 57 -0.57 -8.53 -7.13
N GLY A 58 0.24 -8.53 -8.19
CA GLY A 58 0.67 -9.73 -8.87
C GLY A 58 1.43 -9.45 -10.15
N GLU A 59 1.67 -10.51 -10.89
CA GLU A 59 2.38 -10.51 -12.16
C GLU A 59 1.82 -11.57 -13.11
N MET A 60 1.84 -11.31 -14.42
CA MET A 60 1.61 -12.36 -15.41
C MET A 60 2.89 -13.19 -15.50
N TYR A 61 2.81 -14.49 -15.25
CA TYR A 61 3.98 -15.37 -15.35
C TYR A 61 3.97 -16.23 -16.62
N LYS A 62 2.82 -16.36 -17.29
CA LYS A 62 2.70 -17.13 -18.53
C LYS A 62 1.59 -16.58 -19.42
N LEU A 63 1.82 -16.65 -20.73
CA LEU A 63 0.82 -16.49 -21.77
C LEU A 63 0.94 -17.72 -22.68
N ASP A 64 -0.14 -18.49 -22.83
CA ASP A 64 -0.20 -19.62 -23.74
C ASP A 64 -0.42 -19.17 -25.20
N ASP A 65 -0.18 -20.07 -26.16
CA ASP A 65 -0.36 -19.80 -27.59
C ASP A 65 -1.82 -19.50 -27.97
N ASP A 66 -2.78 -20.02 -27.18
CA ASP A 66 -4.21 -19.74 -27.32
C ASP A 66 -4.63 -18.41 -26.65
N LEU A 67 -3.65 -17.63 -26.20
CA LEU A 67 -3.80 -16.37 -25.47
C LEU A 67 -4.38 -16.50 -24.05
N THR A 68 -4.39 -17.71 -23.47
CA THR A 68 -4.71 -17.89 -22.06
C THR A 68 -3.62 -17.27 -21.19
N GLU A 69 -4.02 -16.33 -20.35
CA GLU A 69 -3.13 -15.62 -19.44
C GLU A 69 -3.10 -16.30 -18.07
N HIS A 70 -1.90 -16.52 -17.55
CA HIS A 70 -1.73 -17.03 -16.19
C HIS A 70 -1.07 -15.97 -15.31
N TRP A 71 -1.80 -15.62 -14.26
CA TRP A 71 -1.42 -14.59 -13.31
C TRP A 71 -1.02 -15.23 -11.99
N LYS A 72 0.10 -14.77 -11.45
CA LYS A 72 0.56 -15.07 -10.11
C LYS A 72 0.23 -13.87 -9.25
N TYR A 73 -0.75 -14.04 -8.37
CA TYR A 73 -1.08 -12.98 -7.45
C TYR A 73 -0.29 -13.10 -6.14
N PHE A 74 0.21 -11.97 -5.67
CA PHE A 74 0.68 -11.82 -4.31
C PHE A 74 -0.59 -11.75 -3.44
N SER A 75 -0.63 -12.52 -2.34
CA SER A 75 -1.84 -12.87 -1.58
C SER A 75 -2.99 -11.82 -1.62
N PRO A 76 -4.20 -12.20 -2.05
CA PRO A 76 -5.42 -11.42 -1.76
C PRO A 76 -5.81 -11.61 -0.28
N GLU A 77 -6.63 -10.83 0.43
CA GLU A 77 -7.15 -9.45 0.42
C GLU A 77 -7.73 -9.33 1.85
N LYS A 78 -7.14 -8.59 2.81
CA LYS A 78 -7.81 -8.36 4.11
C LYS A 78 -8.90 -7.31 3.87
N ILE A 79 -10.02 -7.69 3.25
CA ILE A 79 -11.26 -6.98 3.57
C ILE A 79 -11.63 -7.42 4.97
N SER A 80 -11.07 -6.72 5.95
CA SER A 80 -11.71 -6.70 7.25
C SER A 80 -13.08 -6.05 7.06
N GLY A 81 -14.11 -6.88 6.97
CA GLY A 81 -15.48 -6.49 7.30
C GLY A 81 -15.65 -6.07 8.77
N ALA A 82 -14.55 -5.88 9.52
CA ALA A 82 -14.51 -5.48 10.92
C ALA A 82 -13.76 -4.15 11.17
N ILE A 83 -13.53 -3.29 10.15
CA ILE A 83 -13.03 -1.91 10.36
C ILE A 83 -13.92 -0.82 9.77
N LYS A 84 -15.21 -1.09 9.55
CA LYS A 84 -16.19 0.01 9.40
C LYS A 84 -16.84 0.43 10.73
N ASP A 85 -16.68 -0.35 11.80
CA ASP A 85 -17.24 -0.02 13.12
C ASP A 85 -16.22 0.53 14.14
N THR A 86 -14.93 0.69 13.78
CA THR A 86 -13.88 1.10 14.75
C THR A 86 -13.14 2.39 14.39
N LEU A 87 -13.69 3.22 13.48
CA LEU A 87 -13.22 4.60 13.29
C LEU A 87 -14.15 5.65 13.93
N TYR A 88 -15.23 5.22 14.61
CA TYR A 88 -16.14 6.10 15.37
C TYR A 88 -16.20 5.80 16.87
N SER A 89 -15.15 5.23 17.46
CA SER A 89 -15.00 5.20 18.93
C SER A 89 -13.54 5.33 19.33
N LEU A 90 -12.96 6.50 19.03
CA LEU A 90 -11.89 7.00 19.88
C LEU A 90 -12.57 7.58 21.13
N PRO A 91 -12.41 7.00 22.34
CA PRO A 91 -12.67 7.77 23.54
C PRO A 91 -11.68 8.93 23.54
N SER A 92 -12.22 10.15 23.57
CA SER A 92 -11.46 11.36 23.82
C SER A 92 -10.75 11.21 25.17
N ILE A 93 -9.48 10.80 25.15
CA ILE A 93 -8.65 10.82 26.34
C ILE A 93 -8.36 12.29 26.67
N ASN A 94 -9.21 12.87 27.52
CA ASN A 94 -8.83 14.01 28.33
C ASN A 94 -7.67 13.57 29.22
N SER A 95 -6.44 13.89 28.81
CA SER A 95 -5.26 13.75 29.66
C SER A 95 -5.32 14.77 30.79
N THR A 96 -6.07 14.46 31.84
CA THR A 96 -5.93 15.10 33.14
C THR A 96 -4.67 14.53 33.79
N VAL A 97 -3.59 15.30 33.76
CA VAL A 97 -2.36 15.03 34.51
C VAL A 97 -2.70 15.06 36.00
N ILE A 98 -2.85 13.90 36.62
CA ILE A 98 -2.93 13.78 38.09
C ILE A 98 -1.50 13.75 38.62
N ILE A 99 -1.06 14.87 39.17
CA ILE A 99 0.18 14.99 39.95
C ILE A 99 -0.09 14.41 41.34
N PRO A 100 0.58 13.34 41.79
CA PRO A 100 0.60 13.02 43.21
C PRO A 100 1.53 13.99 43.93
N SER A 101 0.93 14.83 44.78
CA SER A 101 1.60 15.80 45.63
C SER A 101 1.98 15.16 46.97
N ARG A 102 3.20 15.48 47.42
CA ARG A 102 3.75 15.45 48.80
C ARG A 102 4.28 14.12 49.35
N ILE A 103 5.57 14.11 49.70
CA ILE A 103 6.06 14.21 51.08
C ILE A 103 7.36 15.05 51.08
N ALA A 104 7.47 15.89 52.10
CA ALA A 104 8.49 16.92 52.32
C ALA A 104 9.86 16.36 52.76
N SER A 105 10.94 17.11 52.50
CA SER A 105 11.83 17.57 53.57
C SER A 105 12.77 18.69 53.08
N HIS A 106 13.11 19.57 54.01
CA HIS A 106 13.74 20.88 53.88
C HIS A 106 15.23 20.90 53.51
N ARG A 107 15.68 22.14 53.22
CA ARG A 107 17.05 22.71 53.12
C ARG A 107 17.54 22.87 51.67
N ILE A 108 18.13 23.99 51.24
CA ILE A 108 18.77 25.14 51.91
C ILE A 108 18.84 26.32 50.90
N THR A 109 18.80 27.54 51.43
CA THR A 109 19.28 28.87 50.94
C THR A 109 20.21 28.90 49.71
N HIS A 110 20.39 29.95 48.88
CA HIS A 110 19.95 31.35 48.71
C HIS A 110 20.90 31.93 47.63
N LEU A 111 20.54 33.04 46.96
CA LEU A 111 21.39 33.93 46.12
C LEU A 111 21.82 33.36 44.74
N ASP A 112 21.88 34.11 43.64
CA ASP A 112 21.40 35.46 43.34
C ASP A 112 21.35 35.64 41.81
N HIS A 113 20.68 36.71 41.42
CA HIS A 113 20.51 37.27 40.09
C HIS A 113 21.81 37.38 39.26
N ARG A 114 21.69 37.18 37.94
CA ARG A 114 21.64 38.30 36.98
C ARG A 114 21.59 37.80 35.53
N ALA A 115 20.59 38.29 34.82
CA ALA A 115 20.52 38.37 33.37
C ALA A 115 21.63 39.27 32.81
N ILE A 116 22.13 38.98 31.61
CA ILE A 116 22.48 39.97 30.57
C ILE A 116 22.27 39.29 29.19
N ASP A 117 21.69 40.09 28.28
CA ASP A 117 21.42 39.94 26.83
C ASP A 117 22.04 38.78 26.03
#